data_AF-A0A6P8I692-F1
#
_entry.id   AF-A0A6P8I692-F1
#
_cell.length_a   1.000
_cell.length_b   1.000
_cell.length_c   1.000
_cell.angle_alpha   90.00
_cell.angle_beta   90.00
_cell.angle_gamma   90.00
#
_symmetry.space_group_name_H-M   'P 1'
#
loop_
_entity.id
_entity.type
_entity.pdbx_description
1 polymer ?
#
loop_
_entity_poly.entity_id
_entity_poly.type
_entity_poly.pdbx_seq_one_letter_code
_entity_poly.pdbx_strand_id
1 'polypeptide(L)'
;MAEKTRPKSRQNEEERTKEQQENVLELNIVYKGKDFRLSFSLDADKQTICKEIKRQTGVKGAFYLHYGDSSNNYLHSSSLTLANISKLSGSSLEVRGGDWINKGGDSIWYYFSQTLKPNVQERLTRQQWVPFDNPP
;
A
#
# COMPACT_ATOMS: atom_id res chain seq x y z
N MET A 1 -8.70 -22.53 62.34
CA MET A 1 -9.51 -22.96 61.17
C MET A 1 -9.50 -21.81 60.18
N ALA A 2 -8.75 -21.89 59.09
CA ALA A 2 -8.58 -20.81 58.13
C ALA A 2 -9.38 -21.11 56.85
N GLU A 3 -10.26 -20.18 56.48
CA GLU A 3 -11.19 -20.26 55.36
C GLU A 3 -10.45 -20.26 54.01
N LYS A 4 -10.87 -21.16 53.12
CA LYS A 4 -10.37 -21.28 51.74
C LYS A 4 -11.05 -20.23 50.86
N THR A 5 -10.32 -19.19 50.47
CA THR A 5 -10.72 -18.25 49.42
C THR A 5 -10.66 -18.91 48.05
N ARG A 6 -11.80 -18.98 47.35
CA ARG A 6 -11.93 -19.47 45.97
C ARG A 6 -11.38 -18.44 44.96
N PRO A 7 -10.76 -18.86 43.84
CA PRO A 7 -10.27 -17.94 42.83
C PRO A 7 -11.41 -17.46 41.93
N LYS A 8 -11.66 -16.15 41.91
CA LYS A 8 -12.43 -15.47 40.85
C LYS A 8 -11.44 -15.01 39.76
N SER A 9 -11.21 -15.86 38.76
CA SER A 9 -10.39 -15.53 37.58
C SER A 9 -11.11 -16.05 36.32
N ARG A 10 -12.24 -15.41 35.99
CA ARG A 10 -12.96 -15.69 34.74
C ARG A 10 -13.58 -14.46 34.08
N GLN A 11 -13.71 -13.34 34.80
CA GLN A 11 -14.31 -12.12 34.26
C GLN A 11 -13.29 -11.19 33.54
N ASN A 12 -11.99 -11.29 33.86
CA ASN A 12 -10.96 -10.45 33.24
C ASN A 12 -10.51 -10.91 31.84
N GLU A 13 -10.78 -12.15 31.43
CA GLU A 13 -10.44 -12.60 30.07
C GLU A 13 -11.46 -12.12 29.04
N GLU A 14 -12.76 -12.11 29.39
CA GLU A 14 -13.83 -11.71 28.47
C GLU A 14 -13.82 -10.20 28.14
N GLU A 15 -13.43 -9.33 29.07
CA GLU A 15 -13.28 -7.89 28.82
C GLU A 15 -12.05 -7.57 27.95
N ARG A 16 -10.91 -8.25 28.15
CA ARG A 16 -9.74 -8.14 27.28
C ARG A 16 -10.03 -8.56 25.84
N THR A 17 -10.91 -9.54 25.65
CA THR A 17 -11.25 -10.05 24.32
C THR A 17 -12.20 -9.11 23.57
N LYS A 18 -12.99 -8.29 24.30
CA LYS A 18 -13.90 -7.28 23.71
C LYS A 18 -13.19 -5.97 23.36
N GLU A 19 -12.27 -5.49 24.19
CA GLU A 19 -11.45 -4.30 23.85
C GLU A 19 -10.48 -4.55 22.67
N GLN A 20 -10.08 -5.81 22.45
CA GLN A 20 -9.27 -6.19 21.30
C GLN A 20 -10.04 -6.20 19.98
N GLN A 21 -11.38 -6.30 20.00
CA GLN A 21 -12.20 -6.23 18.79
C GLN A 21 -12.42 -4.79 18.29
N GLU A 22 -12.35 -3.78 19.16
CA GLU A 22 -12.52 -2.38 18.77
C GLU A 22 -11.23 -1.73 18.21
N ASN A 23 -10.07 -2.35 18.44
CA ASN A 23 -8.76 -1.79 18.06
C ASN A 23 -8.14 -2.43 16.81
N VAL A 24 -8.97 -2.93 15.89
CA VAL A 24 -8.50 -3.59 14.66
C VAL A 24 -9.12 -2.93 13.44
N LEU A 25 -8.27 -2.50 12.51
CA LEU A 25 -8.68 -2.03 11.19
C LEU A 25 -8.80 -3.24 10.25
N GLU A 26 -10.00 -3.48 9.76
CA GLU A 26 -10.23 -4.48 8.72
C GLU A 26 -10.13 -3.87 7.32
N LEU A 27 -9.45 -4.59 6.42
CA LEU A 27 -9.24 -4.18 5.04
C LEU A 27 -9.57 -5.33 4.11
N ASN A 28 -10.48 -5.09 3.16
CA ASN A 28 -10.78 -6.04 2.09
C ASN A 28 -10.00 -5.65 0.84
N ILE A 29 -9.19 -6.58 0.34
CA ILE A 29 -8.40 -6.38 -0.87
C ILE A 29 -8.69 -7.47 -1.90
N VAL A 30 -8.62 -7.12 -3.18
CA VAL A 30 -8.78 -8.03 -4.31
C VAL A 30 -7.45 -8.15 -5.03
N TYR A 31 -6.98 -9.36 -5.30
CA TYR A 31 -5.80 -9.59 -6.11
C TYR A 31 -6.02 -10.78 -7.04
N LYS A 32 -5.82 -10.55 -8.35
CA LYS A 32 -6.02 -11.58 -9.40
C LYS A 32 -7.41 -12.27 -9.32
N GLY A 33 -8.45 -11.48 -9.02
CA GLY A 33 -9.83 -11.95 -8.88
C GLY A 33 -10.11 -12.75 -7.61
N LYS A 34 -9.20 -12.74 -6.63
CA LYS A 34 -9.41 -13.35 -5.30
C LYS A 34 -9.51 -12.27 -4.24
N ASP A 35 -10.50 -12.42 -3.37
CA ASP A 35 -10.69 -11.56 -2.21
C ASP A 35 -9.85 -12.03 -1.02
N PHE A 36 -9.22 -11.09 -0.33
CA PHE A 36 -8.49 -11.30 0.91
C PHE A 36 -8.98 -10.31 1.94
N ARG A 37 -9.18 -10.78 3.17
CA ARG A 37 -9.53 -9.95 4.33
C ARG A 37 -8.32 -9.87 5.25
N LEU A 38 -7.88 -8.64 5.50
CA LEU A 38 -6.72 -8.32 6.33
C LEU A 38 -7.19 -7.60 7.59
N SER A 39 -6.49 -7.86 8.68
CA SER A 39 -6.77 -7.29 9.99
C SER A 39 -5.49 -6.69 10.52
N PHE A 40 -5.49 -5.38 10.78
CA PHE A 40 -4.35 -4.63 11.27
C PHE A 40 -4.64 -4.06 12.64
N SER A 41 -3.67 -4.06 13.55
CA SER A 41 -3.78 -3.26 14.76
C SER A 41 -3.67 -1.77 14.43
N LEU A 42 -4.30 -0.90 15.21
CA LEU A 42 -4.32 0.56 14.99
C LEU A 42 -2.93 1.22 15.11
N ASP A 43 -1.95 0.54 15.68
CA ASP A 43 -0.56 0.97 15.78
C ASP A 43 0.35 0.40 14.67
N ALA A 44 -0.22 -0.35 13.72
CA ALA A 44 0.54 -1.02 12.68
C ALA A 44 1.32 -0.01 11.81
N ASP A 45 2.63 -0.21 11.74
CA ASP A 45 3.51 0.59 10.91
C ASP A 45 3.40 0.21 9.43
N LYS A 46 3.91 1.09 8.56
CA LYS A 46 3.92 0.85 7.10
C LYS A 46 4.52 -0.52 6.75
N GLN A 47 5.61 -0.92 7.41
CA GLN A 47 6.29 -2.16 7.06
C GLN A 47 5.44 -3.38 7.39
N THR A 48 4.79 -3.40 8.56
CA THR A 48 3.89 -4.47 8.95
C THR A 48 2.72 -4.59 7.98
N ILE A 49 2.11 -3.46 7.62
CA ILE A 49 1.01 -3.42 6.64
C ILE A 49 1.46 -3.99 5.29
N CYS A 50 2.61 -3.52 4.78
CA CYS A 50 3.16 -3.98 3.52
C CYS A 50 3.51 -5.48 3.54
N LYS A 51 4.12 -5.95 4.63
CA LYS A 51 4.50 -7.35 4.79
C LYS A 51 3.26 -8.24 4.79
N GLU A 52 2.20 -7.84 5.49
CA GLU A 52 0.97 -8.62 5.56
C GLU A 52 0.27 -8.72 4.19
N ILE A 53 0.14 -7.60 3.48
CA ILE A 53 -0.44 -7.59 2.13
C ILE A 53 0.36 -8.52 1.21
N LYS A 54 1.69 -8.43 1.24
CA LYS A 54 2.58 -9.29 0.43
C LYS A 54 2.49 -10.77 0.84
N ARG A 55 2.38 -11.06 2.14
CA ARG A 55 2.23 -12.42 2.66
C ARG A 55 0.98 -13.09 2.13
N GLN A 56 -0.13 -12.36 2.08
CA GLN A 56 -1.44 -12.88 1.68
C GLN A 56 -1.60 -12.97 0.16
N THR A 57 -1.16 -11.93 -0.55
CA THR A 57 -1.29 -11.86 -2.02
C THR A 57 -0.17 -12.55 -2.78
N GLY A 58 0.99 -12.79 -2.14
CA GLY A 58 2.19 -13.32 -2.79
C GLY A 58 2.93 -12.30 -3.68
N VAL A 59 2.55 -11.02 -3.63
CA VAL A 59 3.18 -9.93 -4.39
C VAL A 59 4.66 -9.76 -4.04
N LYS A 60 5.51 -9.70 -5.08
CA LYS A 60 6.95 -9.49 -4.95
C LYS A 60 7.31 -8.06 -5.37
N GLY A 61 7.92 -7.29 -4.46
CA GLY A 61 8.36 -5.91 -4.75
C GLY A 61 7.31 -4.84 -4.42
N ALA A 62 7.32 -3.75 -5.18
CA ALA A 62 6.41 -2.62 -4.97
C ALA A 62 5.06 -2.87 -5.63
N PHE A 63 4.00 -2.39 -4.98
CA PHE A 63 2.61 -2.54 -5.42
C PHE A 63 1.83 -1.26 -5.13
N TYR A 64 0.61 -1.19 -5.65
CA TYR A 64 -0.32 -0.10 -5.37
C TYR A 64 -1.72 -0.66 -5.12
N LEU A 65 -2.48 0.04 -4.27
CA LEU A 65 -3.89 -0.23 -4.01
C LEU A 65 -4.71 0.72 -4.86
N HIS A 66 -5.46 0.18 -5.82
CA HIS A 66 -6.43 0.94 -6.60
C HIS A 66 -7.76 0.99 -5.85
N TYR A 67 -8.43 2.15 -5.85
CA TYR A 67 -9.69 2.32 -5.14
C TYR A 67 -10.72 3.12 -5.95
N GLY A 68 -11.97 2.65 -5.92
CA GLY A 68 -13.06 3.21 -6.71
C GLY A 68 -12.93 2.94 -8.21
N ASP A 69 -13.85 3.53 -8.99
CA ASP A 69 -14.00 3.25 -10.42
C ASP A 69 -13.06 4.10 -11.31
N SER A 70 -12.47 5.15 -10.76
CA SER A 70 -11.56 6.02 -11.49
C SER A 70 -10.16 5.40 -11.58
N SER A 71 -9.63 5.26 -12.80
CA SER A 71 -8.30 4.70 -13.07
C SER A 71 -7.13 5.45 -12.41
N ASN A 72 -7.37 6.68 -11.95
CA ASN A 72 -6.34 7.56 -11.41
C ASN A 72 -6.20 7.47 -9.88
N ASN A 73 -7.11 6.76 -9.21
CA ASN A 73 -7.13 6.67 -7.75
C ASN A 73 -6.29 5.47 -7.30
N TYR A 74 -5.06 5.74 -6.88
CA TYR A 74 -4.16 4.71 -6.37
C TYR A 74 -3.36 5.16 -5.15
N LEU A 75 -3.06 4.22 -4.27
CA LEU A 75 -2.17 4.38 -3.14
C LEU A 75 -0.95 3.49 -3.31
N HIS A 76 0.22 4.08 -3.54
CA HIS A 76 1.46 3.33 -3.68
C HIS A 76 1.92 2.73 -2.34
N SER A 77 2.59 1.57 -2.40
CA SER A 77 3.09 0.87 -1.21
C SER A 77 4.01 1.71 -0.32
N SER A 78 4.71 2.70 -0.86
CA SER A 78 5.53 3.64 -0.07
C SER A 78 4.72 4.59 0.81
N SER A 79 3.46 4.86 0.43
CA SER A 79 2.53 5.80 1.08
C SER A 79 1.45 5.08 1.92
N LEU A 80 1.58 3.77 2.09
CA LEU A 80 0.68 2.99 2.95
C LEU A 80 0.91 3.36 4.41
N THR A 81 0.00 4.17 4.94
CA THR A 81 -0.09 4.48 6.36
C THR A 81 -1.48 4.08 6.84
N LEU A 82 -1.59 3.78 8.12
CA LEU A 82 -2.87 3.41 8.72
C LEU A 82 -3.93 4.50 8.51
N ALA A 83 -3.54 5.78 8.62
CA ALA A 83 -4.43 6.92 8.37
C ALA A 83 -4.91 7.05 6.91
N ASN A 84 -4.13 6.60 5.93
CA ASN A 84 -4.56 6.59 4.53
C ASN A 84 -5.47 5.40 4.25
N ILE A 85 -5.15 4.24 4.81
CA ILE A 85 -5.93 3.01 4.63
C ILE A 85 -7.26 3.09 5.37
N SER A 86 -7.30 3.71 6.54
CA SER A 86 -8.53 3.89 7.31
C SER A 86 -9.55 4.77 6.60
N LYS A 87 -9.12 5.71 5.75
CA LYS A 87 -10.02 6.49 4.88
C LYS A 87 -10.59 5.66 3.74
N LEU A 88 -9.91 4.56 3.40
CA LEU A 88 -10.28 3.65 2.33
C LEU A 88 -10.97 2.39 2.86
N SER A 89 -11.14 2.27 4.18
CA SER A 89 -11.86 1.16 4.78
C SER A 89 -13.31 1.19 4.33
N GLY A 90 -13.83 0.04 3.92
CA GLY A 90 -15.17 -0.07 3.31
C GLY A 90 -15.20 0.07 1.78
N SER A 91 -14.12 0.52 1.13
CA SER A 91 -13.99 0.44 -0.33
C SER A 91 -13.40 -0.91 -0.76
N SER A 92 -13.77 -1.40 -1.95
CA SER A 92 -13.07 -2.53 -2.56
C SER A 92 -11.73 -2.05 -3.11
N LEU A 93 -10.63 -2.61 -2.57
CA LEU A 93 -9.28 -2.22 -2.94
C LEU A 93 -8.64 -3.28 -3.80
N GLU A 94 -8.25 -2.94 -5.02
CA GLU A 94 -7.55 -3.88 -5.89
C GLU A 94 -6.04 -3.71 -5.75
N VAL A 95 -5.34 -4.77 -5.35
CA VAL A 95 -3.88 -4.79 -5.39
C VAL A 95 -3.44 -4.96 -6.82
N ARG A 96 -2.59 -4.06 -7.30
CA ARG A 96 -1.98 -4.12 -8.63
C ARG A 96 -0.47 -3.95 -8.55
N GLY A 97 0.23 -4.42 -9.58
CA GLY A 97 1.69 -4.50 -9.61
C GLY A 97 2.23 -5.74 -8.87
N GLY A 98 3.49 -5.71 -8.45
CA GLY A 98 4.07 -6.82 -7.70
C GLY A 98 4.69 -7.97 -8.50
N ASP A 99 4.86 -7.78 -9.81
CA ASP A 99 5.61 -8.72 -10.66
C ASP A 99 7.07 -8.26 -10.78
N TRP A 100 8.01 -9.18 -10.58
CA TRP A 100 9.45 -8.90 -10.68
C TRP A 100 9.90 -8.49 -12.09
N ILE A 101 9.16 -8.93 -13.13
CA ILE A 101 9.37 -8.56 -14.54
C ILE A 101 9.01 -7.10 -14.78
N ASN A 102 7.95 -6.63 -14.12
CA ASN A 102 7.58 -5.22 -14.09
C ASN A 102 8.29 -4.59 -12.90
N LYS A 103 9.61 -4.35 -13.04
CA LYS A 103 10.44 -3.62 -12.05
C LYS A 103 9.54 -2.59 -11.35
N GLY A 104 9.31 -2.81 -10.04
CA GLY A 104 8.12 -2.34 -9.32
C GLY A 104 7.76 -0.88 -9.57
N GLY A 105 6.55 -0.45 -9.21
CA GLY A 105 6.04 0.91 -9.46
C GLY A 105 7.07 2.03 -9.27
N ASP A 106 7.99 1.93 -8.29
CA ASP A 106 9.14 2.82 -8.13
C ASP A 106 10.11 2.88 -9.33
N SER A 107 10.46 1.77 -9.97
CA SER A 107 11.34 1.76 -11.15
C SER A 107 10.65 2.37 -12.37
N ILE A 108 9.36 2.11 -12.54
CA ILE A 108 8.55 2.71 -13.60
C ILE A 108 8.35 4.21 -13.33
N TRP A 109 8.03 4.60 -12.09
CA TRP A 109 7.89 5.99 -11.67
C TRP A 109 9.22 6.75 -11.72
N TYR A 110 10.33 6.13 -11.33
CA TYR A 110 11.68 6.68 -11.47
C TYR A 110 12.06 6.86 -12.94
N TYR A 111 11.72 5.89 -13.80
CA TYR A 111 11.98 6.00 -15.24
C TYR A 111 11.15 7.12 -15.88
N PHE A 112 9.84 7.18 -15.55
CA PHE A 112 8.95 8.21 -16.09
C PHE A 112 9.17 9.60 -15.50
N SER A 113 9.63 9.70 -14.25
CA SER A 113 10.00 11.00 -13.64
C SER A 113 11.31 11.55 -14.18
N GLN A 114 12.17 10.71 -14.76
CA GLN A 114 13.41 11.13 -15.42
C GLN A 114 13.32 11.28 -16.93
N THR A 115 12.31 10.69 -17.58
CA THR A 115 12.06 10.99 -18.98
C THR A 115 11.60 12.42 -19.15
N LEU A 116 12.29 13.15 -20.02
CA LEU A 116 11.89 14.50 -20.42
C LEU A 116 10.49 14.46 -21.03
N LYS A 117 9.68 15.48 -20.72
CA LYS A 117 8.38 15.64 -21.37
C LYS A 117 8.58 15.67 -22.90
N PRO A 118 7.66 15.11 -23.71
CA PRO A 118 7.81 15.05 -25.17
C PRO A 118 8.20 16.40 -25.79
N ASN A 119 7.55 17.48 -25.33
CA ASN A 119 7.80 18.85 -25.80
C ASN A 119 9.21 19.37 -25.48
N VAL A 120 9.83 18.88 -24.38
CA VAL A 120 11.20 19.24 -23.99
C VAL A 120 12.21 18.43 -24.81
N GLN A 121 11.89 17.17 -25.06
CA GLN A 121 12.71 16.29 -25.91
C GLN A 121 12.74 16.80 -27.36
N GLU A 122 11.60 17.20 -27.93
CA GLU A 122 11.55 17.83 -29.25
C GLU A 122 12.40 19.11 -29.34
N ARG A 123 12.37 19.95 -28.30
CA ARG A 123 13.19 21.17 -28.25
C ARG A 123 14.69 20.86 -28.22
N LEU A 124 15.11 19.88 -27.42
CA LEU A 124 16.50 19.44 -27.34
C LEU A 124 16.98 18.85 -28.67
N THR A 125 16.17 18.02 -29.33
CA THR A 125 16.52 17.47 -30.65
C THR A 125 16.67 18.59 -31.68
N ARG A 126 15.78 19.59 -31.68
CA ARG A 126 15.90 20.77 -32.57
C ARG A 126 17.14 21.62 -32.28
N GLN A 127 17.55 21.73 -31.02
CA GLN A 127 18.77 22.45 -30.62
C GLN A 127 20.06 21.68 -30.93
N GLN A 128 20.03 20.35 -30.93
CA GLN A 128 21.15 19.52 -31.39
C GLN A 128 21.35 19.59 -32.90
N TRP A 129 20.31 19.98 -33.64
CA TRP A 129 20.33 20.24 -35.08
C TRP A 129 20.74 21.68 -35.43
N VAL A 130 21.56 22.34 -34.60
CA VAL A 130 22.23 23.56 -35.03
C VAL A 130 23.45 23.15 -35.85
N PRO A 131 23.49 23.41 -37.17
CA PRO A 131 24.69 23.15 -37.96
C PRO A 131 25.85 23.96 -37.38
N PHE A 132 27.03 23.33 -37.39
CA PHE A 132 28.28 23.86 -36.82
C PHE A 132 28.69 25.26 -37.33
N ASP A 133 28.10 25.72 -38.43
CA ASP A 133 28.42 26.97 -39.13
C ASP A 133 27.75 28.24 -38.57
N ASN A 134 27.17 28.23 -37.36
CA ASN A 134 26.71 29.45 -36.70
C ASN A 134 27.66 29.82 -35.54
N PRO A 135 28.75 30.58 -35.78
CA PRO A 135 29.52 31.17 -34.69
C PRO A 135 28.72 32.30 -34.01
N PRO A 136 29.05 32.65 -32.76
CA PRO A 136 28.29 33.60 -31.92
C PRO A 136 28.22 35.02 -32.49
#